data_AF-A0AAW2KG04-F1
#
_entry.id   AF-A0AAW2KG04-F1
#
_cell.length_a   1.000
_cell.length_b   1.000
_cell.length_c   1.000
_cell.angle_alpha   90.00
_cell.angle_beta   90.00
_cell.angle_gamma   90.00
#
_symmetry.space_group_name_H-M   'P 1'
#
loop_
_entity.id
_entity.type
_entity.pdbx_description
1 polymer ?
#
loop_
_entity_poly.entity_id
_entity_poly.type
_entity_poly.pdbx_seq_one_letter_code
_entity_poly.pdbx_strand_id
1 'polypeptide(L)'
;MGKREPVSVVSLYGARKQKRNINMGGVAQTSGPSRIHQDCPDNFAIEYEEKIDEIRQGKDGRFRRNLSQDIRGLMELYEAAQLSFHGEYILDEAASFSSQLLYECCSADVDDNLSRMVIGRLRYPYHKTIARLTRKDFLQDLDQGVNRWRKTLRELALIDLRKGQSVYQGELAQVSEWWNELGLSKNLKLVRNQLPKWYTWSMSVLIDDFSLSLQRVELTKSTAFIYLIDDIFDVVGTLDELTIFTEAVNKWEYGAVDMLPDYMKMCYRALLDTINDMGREIYKRHGHNPIDSLKQSWASLCNAYLVEAKMVRLWVLTNSRHAFGKWEGEYRSICGAGPLILSLRPWPNQWWYNQFA
;
A
#
# COMPACT_ATOMS: atom_id res chain seq x y z
N MET A 1 -35.16 31.06 18.92
CA MET A 1 -34.71 29.66 19.05
C MET A 1 -34.02 29.28 17.75
N GLY A 2 -32.69 29.33 17.73
CA GLY A 2 -31.91 28.97 16.54
C GLY A 2 -32.04 27.47 16.28
N LYS A 3 -32.43 27.09 15.06
CA LYS A 3 -32.28 25.73 14.57
C LYS A 3 -30.78 25.43 14.56
N ARG A 4 -30.30 24.58 15.47
CA ARG A 4 -28.98 23.96 15.32
C ARG A 4 -29.06 23.13 14.05
N GLU A 5 -28.30 23.50 13.03
CA GLU A 5 -28.04 22.60 11.91
C GLU A 5 -27.48 21.28 12.47
N PRO A 6 -27.91 20.11 11.97
CA PRO A 6 -27.27 18.87 12.36
C PRO A 6 -25.80 18.97 11.93
N VAL A 7 -24.88 18.99 12.90
CA VAL A 7 -23.44 18.96 12.65
C VAL A 7 -23.16 17.69 11.85
N SER A 8 -23.06 17.85 10.53
CA SER A 8 -23.15 16.74 9.59
C SER A 8 -22.08 15.70 9.89
N VAL A 9 -22.42 14.42 9.72
CA VAL A 9 -21.55 13.25 9.90
C VAL A 9 -20.26 13.34 9.07
N VAL A 10 -20.19 14.27 8.10
CA VAL A 10 -18.97 14.67 7.35
C VAL A 10 -17.79 15.06 8.28
N SER A 11 -18.04 15.42 9.54
CA SER A 11 -16.98 15.68 10.52
C SER A 11 -16.32 14.42 11.09
N LEU A 12 -16.97 13.24 11.01
CA LEU A 12 -16.55 12.03 11.72
C LEU A 12 -15.27 11.40 11.12
N TYR A 13 -15.26 11.12 9.81
CA TYR A 13 -14.10 10.54 9.15
C TYR A 13 -12.87 11.47 9.25
N GLY A 14 -13.07 12.78 9.02
CA GLY A 14 -12.00 13.78 9.12
C GLY A 14 -11.39 13.85 10.53
N ALA A 15 -12.22 13.93 11.57
CA ALA A 15 -11.79 13.95 12.97
C ALA A 15 -11.02 12.67 13.34
N ARG A 16 -11.52 11.49 12.94
CA ARG A 16 -10.85 10.22 13.23
C ARG A 16 -9.50 10.08 12.53
N LYS A 17 -9.42 10.51 11.27
CA LYS A 17 -8.17 10.50 10.49
C LYS A 17 -7.12 11.40 11.14
N GLN A 18 -7.52 12.54 11.68
CA GLN A 18 -6.63 13.43 12.42
C GLN A 18 -6.16 12.80 13.74
N LYS A 19 -7.04 12.24 14.57
CA LYS A 19 -6.66 11.52 15.80
C LYS A 19 -5.66 10.39 15.52
N ARG A 20 -5.88 9.64 14.44
CA ARG A 20 -4.96 8.59 13.98
C ARG A 20 -3.57 9.15 13.66
N ASN A 21 -3.50 10.27 12.94
CA ASN A 21 -2.23 10.92 12.59
C ASN A 21 -1.49 11.46 13.83
N ILE A 22 -2.20 11.95 14.83
CA ILE A 22 -1.61 12.43 16.10
C ILE A 22 -1.01 11.26 16.88
N ASN A 23 -1.76 10.15 17.03
CA ASN A 23 -1.32 8.97 17.78
C ASN A 23 -0.12 8.25 17.14
N MET A 24 0.03 8.35 15.81
CA MET A 24 1.14 7.73 15.06
C MET A 24 2.44 8.57 15.07
N GLY A 25 2.51 9.64 15.87
CA GLY A 25 3.69 10.50 15.97
C GLY A 25 3.87 11.39 14.73
N GLY A 26 3.25 12.57 14.74
CA GLY A 26 3.29 13.51 13.62
C GLY A 26 4.71 13.96 13.25
N VAL A 27 5.29 13.35 12.20
CA VAL A 27 6.42 13.91 11.45
C VAL A 27 6.15 13.74 9.95
N ALA A 28 5.42 14.71 9.38
CA ALA A 28 5.46 15.07 7.96
C ALA A 28 4.75 16.44 7.75
N GLN A 29 5.37 17.51 8.28
CA GLN A 29 5.37 18.81 7.58
C GLN A 29 6.33 18.63 6.38
N THR A 30 6.11 19.00 5.12
CA THR A 30 5.18 19.87 4.35
C THR A 30 5.31 19.45 2.87
N SER A 31 4.33 19.59 1.97
CA SER A 31 4.24 20.78 1.09
C SER A 31 2.91 20.84 0.30
N GLY A 32 2.12 21.89 0.56
CA GLY A 32 0.92 22.28 -0.18
C GLY A 32 -0.05 23.03 0.74
N PRO A 33 -0.41 24.30 0.49
CA PRO A 33 -1.16 25.11 1.45
C PRO A 33 -2.64 24.75 1.39
N SER A 34 -3.03 23.67 2.05
CA SER A 34 -4.41 23.47 2.47
C SER A 34 -4.52 23.94 3.92
N ARG A 35 -4.92 25.21 4.09
CA ARG A 35 -5.24 25.90 5.35
C ARG A 35 -6.32 25.21 6.22
N ILE A 36 -6.69 23.97 5.93
CA ILE A 36 -7.65 23.20 6.71
C ILE A 36 -6.96 22.50 7.90
N HIS A 37 -5.63 22.37 7.89
CA HIS A 37 -4.90 21.59 8.90
C HIS A 37 -4.19 22.37 10.02
N GLN A 38 -4.14 23.70 9.98
CA GLN A 38 -3.42 24.50 10.98
C GLN A 38 -4.31 25.15 12.06
N ASP A 39 -5.64 25.11 11.91
CA ASP A 39 -6.59 25.73 12.85
C ASP A 39 -7.66 24.75 13.34
N CYS A 40 -7.28 23.53 13.76
CA CYS A 40 -8.25 22.62 14.39
C CYS A 40 -7.72 22.13 15.76
N PRO A 41 -8.24 22.66 16.88
CA PRO A 41 -7.73 22.36 18.23
C PRO A 41 -7.98 20.90 18.64
N ASP A 42 -7.14 20.39 19.55
CA ASP A 42 -7.16 19.03 20.10
C ASP A 42 -8.54 18.54 20.60
N ASN A 43 -9.46 19.47 20.88
CA ASN A 43 -10.85 19.20 21.26
C ASN A 43 -11.65 18.40 20.22
N PHE A 44 -11.29 18.45 18.94
CA PHE A 44 -12.05 17.77 17.87
C PHE A 44 -11.95 16.24 17.91
N ALA A 45 -10.87 15.68 18.49
CA ALA A 45 -10.64 14.24 18.56
C ALA A 45 -11.37 13.56 19.74
N ILE A 46 -11.63 14.32 20.81
CA ILE A 46 -12.41 13.89 21.98
C ILE A 46 -13.91 13.89 21.61
N GLU A 47 -14.35 14.88 20.83
CA GLU A 47 -15.72 15.03 20.36
C GLU A 47 -16.20 13.87 19.47
N TYR A 48 -15.30 13.10 18.85
CA TYR A 48 -15.66 12.00 17.95
C TYR A 48 -16.17 10.73 18.67
N GLU A 49 -15.48 10.31 19.74
CA GLU A 49 -15.86 9.10 20.49
C GLU A 49 -17.15 9.35 21.27
N GLU A 50 -17.25 10.52 21.92
CA GLU A 50 -18.48 10.96 22.59
C GLU A 50 -19.65 10.98 21.60
N LYS A 51 -19.44 11.46 20.37
CA LYS A 51 -20.48 11.52 19.35
C LYS A 51 -20.89 10.15 18.80
N ILE A 52 -19.96 9.19 18.68
CA ILE A 52 -20.34 7.81 18.34
C ILE A 52 -21.11 7.17 19.49
N ASP A 53 -20.67 7.40 20.73
CA ASP A 53 -21.38 6.89 21.90
C ASP A 53 -22.78 7.51 22.03
N GLU A 54 -22.96 8.80 21.70
CA GLU A 54 -24.27 9.45 21.58
C GLU A 54 -25.17 8.77 20.54
N ILE A 55 -24.62 8.44 19.37
CA ILE A 55 -25.35 7.71 18.30
C ILE A 55 -25.69 6.28 18.76
N ARG A 56 -24.83 5.69 19.60
CA ARG A 56 -24.95 4.34 20.16
C ARG A 56 -25.91 4.24 21.37
N GLN A 57 -26.58 5.32 21.77
CA GLN A 57 -27.58 5.32 22.86
C GLN A 57 -28.95 4.73 22.45
N GLY A 58 -28.99 3.59 21.77
CA GLY A 58 -30.22 2.79 21.65
C GLY A 58 -30.71 2.32 23.02
N LYS A 59 -31.98 1.87 23.11
CA LYS A 59 -32.60 1.40 24.37
C LYS A 59 -31.83 0.23 25.04
N ASP A 60 -30.91 -0.38 24.32
CA ASP A 60 -30.10 -1.54 24.64
C ASP A 60 -28.58 -1.28 24.55
N GLY A 61 -28.15 -0.02 24.39
CA GLY A 61 -26.74 0.33 24.20
C GLY A 61 -26.19 -0.03 22.81
N ARG A 62 -27.07 -0.20 21.81
CA ARG A 62 -26.71 -0.44 20.41
C ARG A 62 -27.10 0.73 19.51
N PHE A 63 -26.53 0.76 18.31
CA PHE A 63 -26.91 1.72 17.28
C PHE A 63 -28.40 1.65 16.93
N ARG A 64 -29.05 2.81 16.81
CA ARG A 64 -30.49 2.90 16.55
C ARG A 64 -30.80 2.65 15.07
N ARG A 65 -31.72 1.72 14.79
CA ARG A 65 -32.15 1.42 13.40
C ARG A 65 -32.79 2.60 12.65
N ASN A 66 -33.27 3.64 13.32
CA ASN A 66 -33.81 4.83 12.66
C ASN A 66 -32.75 5.62 11.86
N LEU A 67 -31.47 5.32 12.04
CA LEU A 67 -30.36 5.85 11.24
C LEU A 67 -30.38 5.36 9.78
N SER A 68 -31.18 4.32 9.46
CA SER A 68 -31.37 3.85 8.07
C SER A 68 -31.91 4.93 7.12
N GLN A 69 -32.54 5.97 7.65
CA GLN A 69 -33.09 7.08 6.87
C GLN A 69 -32.00 8.05 6.36
N ASP A 70 -30.82 8.08 6.99
CA ASP A 70 -29.69 8.92 6.58
C ASP A 70 -28.59 8.07 5.95
N ILE A 71 -28.77 7.71 4.68
CA ILE A 71 -27.82 6.90 3.91
C ILE A 71 -26.44 7.57 3.89
N ARG A 72 -26.38 8.91 3.77
CA ARG A 72 -25.10 9.64 3.77
C ARG A 72 -24.42 9.54 5.13
N GLY A 73 -25.16 9.73 6.22
CA GLY A 73 -24.66 9.54 7.57
C GLY A 73 -24.12 8.12 7.82
N LEU A 74 -24.82 7.10 7.33
CA LEU A 74 -24.36 5.72 7.42
C LEU A 74 -23.06 5.46 6.63
N MET A 75 -22.93 6.04 5.43
CA MET A 75 -21.70 5.92 4.65
C MET A 75 -20.52 6.58 5.37
N GLU A 76 -20.71 7.75 5.98
CA GLU A 76 -19.65 8.43 6.73
C GLU A 76 -19.28 7.68 8.02
N LEU A 77 -20.27 7.10 8.72
CA LEU A 77 -20.03 6.23 9.88
C LEU A 77 -19.21 5.00 9.47
N TYR A 78 -19.55 4.37 8.34
CA TYR A 78 -18.82 3.23 7.79
C TYR A 78 -17.37 3.60 7.46
N GLU A 79 -17.14 4.73 6.78
CA GLU A 79 -15.80 5.23 6.43
C GLU A 79 -14.96 5.52 7.68
N ALA A 80 -15.55 6.17 8.69
CA ALA A 80 -14.86 6.48 9.93
C ALA A 80 -14.49 5.21 10.72
N ALA A 81 -15.36 4.19 10.70
CA ALA A 81 -15.09 2.89 11.30
C ALA A 81 -13.93 2.13 10.63
N GLN A 82 -13.63 2.40 9.36
CA GLN A 82 -12.48 1.76 8.69
C GLN A 82 -11.11 2.19 9.23
N LEU A 83 -11.06 3.26 10.03
CA LEU A 83 -9.84 3.75 10.68
C LEU A 83 -9.58 3.07 12.04
N SER A 84 -10.32 2.01 12.38
CA SER A 84 -10.20 1.34 13.68
C SER A 84 -8.81 0.71 13.92
N PHE A 85 -8.50 0.55 15.21
CA PHE A 85 -7.37 -0.23 15.73
C PHE A 85 -7.86 -1.44 16.50
N HIS A 86 -6.96 -2.40 16.72
CA HIS A 86 -7.26 -3.57 17.54
C HIS A 86 -7.71 -3.16 18.94
N GLY A 87 -8.88 -3.64 19.37
CA GLY A 87 -9.48 -3.32 20.67
C GLY A 87 -10.53 -2.21 20.65
N GLU A 88 -10.74 -1.51 19.52
CA GLU A 88 -11.79 -0.50 19.37
C GLU A 88 -13.15 -1.11 19.01
N TYR A 89 -13.72 -1.92 19.92
CA TYR A 89 -14.95 -2.69 19.68
C TYR A 89 -16.16 -1.86 19.21
N ILE A 90 -16.23 -0.59 19.62
CA ILE A 90 -17.31 0.32 19.22
C ILE A 90 -17.24 0.62 17.71
N LEU A 91 -16.04 0.74 17.14
CA LEU A 91 -15.87 0.96 15.70
C LEU A 91 -16.10 -0.33 14.91
N ASP A 92 -15.76 -1.49 15.48
CA ASP A 92 -16.11 -2.78 14.88
C ASP A 92 -17.64 -2.96 14.81
N GLU A 93 -18.35 -2.61 15.89
CA GLU A 93 -19.82 -2.57 15.95
C GLU A 93 -20.36 -1.56 14.91
N ALA A 94 -19.78 -0.36 14.84
CA ALA A 94 -20.19 0.68 13.88
C ALA A 94 -20.00 0.23 12.43
N ALA A 95 -18.89 -0.42 12.09
CA ALA A 95 -18.62 -0.96 10.75
C ALA A 95 -19.65 -2.03 10.37
N SER A 96 -19.92 -2.98 11.28
CA SER A 96 -20.90 -4.04 11.05
C SER A 96 -22.32 -3.47 10.89
N PHE A 97 -22.73 -2.58 11.80
CA PHE A 97 -24.06 -1.95 11.77
C PHE A 97 -24.29 -1.11 10.51
N SER A 98 -23.35 -0.21 10.21
CA SER A 98 -23.48 0.70 9.06
C SER A 98 -23.45 -0.05 7.73
N SER A 99 -22.56 -1.04 7.57
CA SER A 99 -22.50 -1.85 6.34
C SER A 99 -23.78 -2.65 6.10
N GLN A 100 -24.34 -3.27 7.15
CA GLN A 100 -25.59 -4.00 7.03
C GLN A 100 -26.74 -3.12 6.55
N LEU A 101 -26.96 -1.95 7.18
CA LEU A 101 -28.03 -1.04 6.78
C LEU A 101 -27.81 -0.49 5.37
N LEU A 102 -26.57 -0.22 4.98
CA LEU A 102 -26.25 0.23 3.62
C LEU A 102 -26.59 -0.85 2.57
N TYR A 103 -26.30 -2.13 2.84
CA TYR A 103 -26.70 -3.24 1.97
C TYR A 103 -28.22 -3.38 1.87
N GLU A 104 -28.93 -3.30 3.00
CA GLU A 104 -30.39 -3.35 3.04
C GLU A 104 -31.01 -2.22 2.20
N CYS A 105 -30.48 -1.00 2.33
CA CYS A 105 -30.92 0.15 1.52
C CYS A 105 -30.72 -0.07 0.01
N CYS A 106 -29.61 -0.67 -0.42
CA CYS A 106 -29.37 -0.96 -1.85
C CYS A 106 -30.32 -2.03 -2.43
N SER A 107 -30.88 -2.91 -1.59
CA SER A 107 -31.80 -3.97 -2.04
C SER A 107 -33.24 -3.49 -2.24
N ALA A 108 -33.58 -2.28 -1.81
CA ALA A 108 -34.95 -1.77 -1.71
C ALA A 108 -35.38 -0.79 -2.83
N ASP A 109 -34.89 -1.00 -4.07
CA ASP A 109 -35.27 -0.22 -5.26
C ASP A 109 -34.90 1.28 -5.18
N VAL A 110 -33.66 1.55 -4.72
CA VAL A 110 -33.07 2.89 -4.63
C VAL A 110 -32.43 3.30 -5.96
N ASP A 111 -32.47 4.61 -6.27
CA ASP A 111 -31.77 5.26 -7.39
C ASP A 111 -30.44 4.59 -7.74
N ASP A 112 -30.28 4.18 -9.00
CA ASP A 112 -29.13 3.40 -9.50
C ASP A 112 -27.80 4.12 -9.22
N ASN A 113 -27.79 5.46 -9.26
CA ASN A 113 -26.63 6.27 -8.91
C ASN A 113 -26.24 6.16 -7.44
N LEU A 114 -27.21 6.28 -6.53
CA LEU A 114 -26.96 6.15 -5.09
C LEU A 114 -26.54 4.73 -4.72
N SER A 115 -27.19 3.71 -5.30
CA SER A 115 -26.86 2.30 -5.10
C SER A 115 -25.42 1.98 -5.53
N ARG A 116 -25.00 2.49 -6.70
CA ARG A 116 -23.61 2.33 -7.17
C ARG A 116 -22.61 3.01 -6.24
N MET A 117 -22.92 4.20 -5.73
CA MET A 117 -22.07 4.94 -4.80
C MET A 117 -21.89 4.19 -3.48
N VAL A 118 -22.99 3.66 -2.93
CA VAL A 118 -22.99 2.89 -1.68
C VAL A 118 -22.19 1.59 -1.85
N ILE A 119 -22.47 0.80 -2.89
CA ILE A 119 -21.74 -0.43 -3.19
C ILE A 119 -20.24 -0.14 -3.42
N GLY A 120 -19.94 0.96 -4.13
CA GLY A 120 -18.58 1.43 -4.35
C GLY A 120 -17.84 1.70 -3.04
N ARG A 121 -18.42 2.47 -2.12
CA ARG A 121 -17.81 2.76 -0.81
C ARG A 121 -17.68 1.53 0.07
N LEU A 122 -18.69 0.65 0.10
CA LEU A 122 -18.63 -0.61 0.85
C LEU A 122 -17.47 -1.48 0.40
N ARG A 123 -17.25 -1.57 -0.92
CA ARG A 123 -16.18 -2.38 -1.51
C ARG A 123 -14.80 -1.72 -1.43
N TYR A 124 -14.75 -0.40 -1.58
CA TYR A 124 -13.52 0.39 -1.65
C TYR A 124 -13.60 1.60 -0.72
N PRO A 125 -13.52 1.39 0.61
CA PRO A 125 -13.52 2.52 1.54
C PRO A 125 -12.32 3.42 1.30
N TYR A 126 -12.46 4.72 1.53
CA TYR A 126 -11.40 5.68 1.21
C TYR A 126 -10.09 5.41 1.93
N HIS A 127 -10.14 4.96 3.19
CA HIS A 127 -8.92 4.66 3.94
C HIS A 127 -8.18 3.43 3.41
N LYS A 128 -8.90 2.47 2.84
CA LYS A 128 -8.34 1.20 2.32
C LYS A 128 -8.08 1.23 0.83
N THR A 129 -8.28 2.39 0.20
CA THR A 129 -8.22 2.57 -1.24
C THR A 129 -7.24 3.67 -1.58
N ILE A 130 -6.48 3.46 -2.65
CA ILE A 130 -5.62 4.48 -3.19
C ILE A 130 -6.48 5.50 -3.95
N ALA A 131 -6.74 6.65 -3.34
CA ALA A 131 -7.63 7.69 -3.86
C ALA A 131 -7.26 8.12 -5.30
N ARG A 132 -5.97 8.12 -5.63
CA ARG A 132 -5.48 8.43 -6.98
C ARG A 132 -5.87 7.38 -8.03
N LEU A 133 -6.28 6.17 -7.66
CA LEU A 133 -6.78 5.15 -8.60
C LEU A 133 -8.29 5.25 -8.83
N THR A 134 -9.05 5.82 -7.88
CA THR A 134 -10.52 6.01 -7.97
C THR A 134 -10.92 7.38 -8.53
N ARG A 135 -9.96 8.15 -9.08
CA ARG A 135 -10.19 9.51 -9.63
C ARG A 135 -11.25 9.59 -10.74
N LYS A 136 -11.48 8.51 -11.49
CA LYS A 136 -12.50 8.49 -12.57
C LYS A 136 -13.91 8.60 -12.00
N ASP A 137 -14.19 7.91 -10.91
CA ASP A 137 -15.50 7.95 -10.25
C ASP A 137 -15.76 9.36 -9.69
N PHE A 138 -14.73 9.95 -9.06
CA PHE A 138 -14.78 11.34 -8.58
C PHE A 138 -15.02 12.35 -9.71
N LEU A 139 -14.40 12.17 -10.88
CA LEU A 139 -14.63 13.04 -12.04
C LEU A 139 -16.05 12.91 -12.61
N GLN A 140 -16.65 11.72 -12.55
CA GLN A 140 -18.04 11.50 -12.95
C GLN A 140 -19.02 12.18 -11.98
N ASP A 141 -18.76 12.10 -10.67
CA ASP A 141 -19.57 12.77 -9.65
C ASP A 141 -19.53 14.31 -9.80
N LEU A 142 -18.38 14.86 -10.20
CA LEU A 142 -18.24 16.29 -10.46
C LEU A 142 -18.98 16.78 -11.72
N ASP A 143 -19.32 15.89 -12.66
CA ASP A 143 -20.00 16.24 -13.92
C ASP A 143 -21.48 16.61 -13.72
N GLN A 144 -22.06 16.22 -12.59
CA GLN A 144 -23.49 16.39 -12.30
C GLN A 144 -23.86 17.78 -11.72
N GLY A 145 -23.01 18.81 -11.86
CA GLY A 145 -23.28 20.13 -11.27
C GLY A 145 -22.79 21.35 -12.05
N VAL A 146 -23.61 22.41 -12.08
CA VAL A 146 -23.38 23.68 -12.81
C VAL A 146 -22.48 24.67 -12.05
N ASN A 147 -21.95 24.30 -10.88
CA ASN A 147 -21.22 25.22 -10.01
C ASN A 147 -19.80 25.52 -10.52
N ARG A 148 -19.46 26.82 -10.66
CA ARG A 148 -18.16 27.31 -11.16
C ARG A 148 -16.96 26.65 -10.48
N TRP A 149 -16.99 26.46 -9.17
CA TRP A 149 -15.89 25.83 -8.42
C TRP A 149 -15.69 24.35 -8.78
N ARG A 150 -16.77 23.60 -9.08
CA ARG A 150 -16.68 22.19 -9.50
C ARG A 150 -16.00 22.08 -10.85
N LYS A 151 -16.31 22.99 -11.78
CA LYS A 151 -15.65 23.07 -13.08
C LYS A 151 -14.15 23.32 -12.93
N THR A 152 -13.74 24.29 -12.12
CA THR A 152 -12.31 24.57 -11.86
C THR A 152 -11.61 23.38 -11.19
N LEU A 153 -12.25 22.73 -10.21
CA LEU A 153 -11.69 21.54 -9.56
C LEU A 153 -11.52 20.38 -10.54
N ARG A 154 -12.48 20.17 -11.45
CA ARG A 154 -12.39 19.16 -12.50
C ARG A 154 -11.23 19.44 -13.46
N GLU A 155 -11.09 20.69 -13.92
CA GLU A 155 -10.00 21.10 -14.80
C GLU A 155 -8.64 20.84 -14.13
N LEU A 156 -8.50 21.21 -12.85
CA LEU A 156 -7.29 20.94 -12.08
C LEU A 156 -7.02 19.42 -11.96
N ALA A 157 -8.04 18.62 -11.65
CA ALA A 157 -7.92 17.17 -11.54
C ALA A 157 -7.52 16.50 -12.87
N LEU A 158 -8.01 17.01 -14.01
CA LEU A 158 -7.62 16.54 -15.34
C LEU A 158 -6.17 16.89 -15.68
N ILE A 159 -5.70 18.09 -15.29
CA ILE A 159 -4.30 18.50 -15.47
C ILE A 159 -3.38 17.63 -14.61
N ASP A 160 -3.72 17.41 -13.33
CA ASP A 160 -2.97 16.51 -12.43
C ASP A 160 -2.90 15.08 -12.98
N LEU A 161 -4.01 14.56 -13.53
CA LEU A 161 -4.05 13.24 -14.15
C LEU A 161 -3.08 13.14 -15.34
N ARG A 162 -3.11 14.12 -16.25
CA ARG A 162 -2.23 14.15 -17.42
C ARG A 162 -0.76 14.26 -17.03
N LYS A 163 -0.46 15.09 -16.02
CA LYS A 163 0.89 15.22 -15.47
C LYS A 163 1.38 13.88 -14.92
N GLY A 164 0.57 13.21 -14.10
CA GLY A 164 0.91 11.90 -13.57
C GLY A 164 1.13 10.86 -14.65
N GLN A 165 0.24 10.78 -15.65
CA GLN A 165 0.39 9.87 -16.79
C GLN A 165 1.70 10.08 -17.54
N SER A 166 2.07 11.32 -17.84
CA SER A 166 3.32 11.64 -18.53
C SER A 166 4.55 11.22 -17.72
N VAL A 167 4.56 11.49 -16.40
CA VAL A 167 5.64 11.07 -15.51
C VAL A 167 5.76 9.54 -15.47
N TYR A 168 4.65 8.83 -15.27
CA TYR A 168 4.66 7.37 -15.16
C TYR A 168 5.06 6.67 -16.45
N GLN A 169 4.67 7.22 -17.61
CA GLN A 169 5.11 6.70 -18.91
C GLN A 169 6.62 6.86 -19.10
N GLY A 170 7.18 8.00 -18.69
CA GLY A 170 8.63 8.23 -18.71
C GLY A 170 9.39 7.29 -17.78
N GLU A 171 8.85 7.01 -16.59
CA GLU A 171 9.43 6.05 -15.64
C GLU A 171 9.37 4.61 -16.19
N LEU A 172 8.24 4.19 -16.76
CA LEU A 172 8.12 2.87 -17.37
C LEU A 172 9.10 2.67 -18.52
N ALA A 173 9.34 3.70 -19.34
CA ALA A 173 10.32 3.66 -20.41
C ALA A 173 11.74 3.42 -19.85
N GLN A 174 12.14 4.18 -18.84
CA GLN A 174 13.45 4.02 -18.16
C GLN A 174 13.62 2.63 -17.54
N VAL A 175 12.60 2.15 -16.83
CA VAL A 175 12.63 0.82 -16.20
C VAL A 175 12.68 -0.28 -17.27
N SER A 176 11.96 -0.11 -18.39
CA SER A 176 11.99 -1.05 -19.51
C SER A 176 13.35 -1.12 -20.17
N GLU A 177 13.98 0.03 -20.41
CA GLU A 177 15.34 0.11 -20.95
C GLU A 177 16.34 -0.61 -20.04
N TRP A 178 16.37 -0.25 -18.76
CA TRP A 178 17.19 -0.92 -17.74
C TRP A 178 16.99 -2.44 -17.70
N TRP A 179 15.74 -2.91 -17.70
CA TRP A 179 15.45 -4.35 -17.64
C TRP A 179 15.92 -5.09 -18.90
N ASN A 180 15.83 -4.44 -20.06
CA ASN A 180 16.30 -5.02 -21.32
C ASN A 180 17.83 -5.08 -21.37
N GLU A 181 18.54 -4.09 -20.82
CA GLU A 181 20.00 -4.06 -20.73
C GLU A 181 20.56 -5.20 -19.86
N LEU A 182 19.86 -5.56 -18.78
CA LEU A 182 20.25 -6.70 -17.93
C LEU A 182 20.21 -8.05 -18.68
N GLY A 183 19.41 -8.16 -19.75
CA GLY A 183 19.33 -9.37 -20.58
C GLY A 183 18.79 -10.61 -19.86
N LEU A 184 18.20 -10.48 -18.67
CA LEU A 184 17.77 -11.60 -17.82
C LEU A 184 16.61 -12.38 -18.44
N SER A 185 15.69 -11.69 -19.14
CA SER A 185 14.53 -12.29 -19.80
C SER A 185 14.89 -13.31 -20.89
N LYS A 186 16.09 -13.21 -21.49
CA LYS A 186 16.57 -14.14 -22.51
C LYS A 186 17.11 -15.44 -21.91
N ASN A 187 17.65 -15.36 -20.70
CA ASN A 187 18.31 -16.48 -20.01
C ASN A 187 17.37 -17.25 -19.08
N LEU A 188 16.39 -16.56 -18.48
CA LEU A 188 15.43 -17.13 -17.54
C LEU A 188 14.04 -17.25 -18.17
N LYS A 189 13.92 -18.09 -19.20
CA LYS A 189 12.67 -18.25 -19.98
C LYS A 189 11.47 -18.77 -19.18
N LEU A 190 11.74 -19.46 -18.07
CA LEU A 190 10.70 -20.02 -17.19
C LEU A 190 10.17 -19.01 -16.17
N VAL A 191 10.86 -17.88 -15.99
CA VAL A 191 10.49 -16.85 -15.02
C VAL A 191 9.53 -15.84 -15.67
N ARG A 192 8.53 -15.39 -14.91
CA ARG A 192 7.56 -14.40 -15.37
C ARG A 192 8.27 -13.08 -15.66
N ASN A 193 7.98 -12.47 -16.80
CA ASN A 193 8.45 -11.11 -17.14
C ASN A 193 7.26 -10.15 -17.20
N GLN A 194 6.91 -9.57 -16.06
CA GLN A 194 5.73 -8.70 -15.90
C GLN A 194 6.12 -7.31 -15.41
N LEU A 195 7.11 -6.68 -16.04
CA LEU A 195 7.65 -5.39 -15.62
C LEU A 195 6.61 -4.28 -15.40
N PRO A 196 5.57 -4.10 -16.25
CA PRO A 196 4.51 -3.13 -15.97
C PRO A 196 3.76 -3.42 -14.66
N LYS A 197 3.51 -4.71 -14.36
CA LYS A 197 2.88 -5.14 -13.10
C LYS A 197 3.78 -4.82 -11.92
N TRP A 198 5.08 -5.09 -12.02
CA TRP A 198 6.04 -4.79 -10.94
C TRP A 198 6.15 -3.28 -10.68
N TYR A 199 6.14 -2.47 -11.73
CA TYR A 199 6.10 -1.01 -11.61
C TYR A 199 4.83 -0.51 -10.90
N THR A 200 3.68 -1.18 -11.08
CA THR A 200 2.44 -0.72 -10.42
C THR A 200 2.56 -0.67 -8.89
N TRP A 201 3.35 -1.54 -8.27
CA TRP A 201 3.64 -1.47 -6.83
C TRP A 201 4.34 -0.17 -6.46
N SER A 202 5.48 0.13 -7.09
CA SER A 202 6.24 1.35 -6.79
C SER A 202 5.43 2.61 -7.08
N MET A 203 4.69 2.61 -8.19
CA MET A 203 3.74 3.66 -8.53
C MET A 203 2.70 3.84 -7.43
N SER A 204 2.09 2.76 -6.95
CA SER A 204 1.03 2.80 -5.94
C SER A 204 1.51 3.32 -4.58
N VAL A 205 2.71 2.94 -4.15
CA VAL A 205 3.31 3.33 -2.87
C VAL A 205 3.62 4.83 -2.82
N LEU A 206 4.12 5.38 -3.91
CA LEU A 206 4.56 6.78 -4.00
C LEU A 206 3.67 7.60 -4.95
N ILE A 207 2.39 7.22 -5.05
CA ILE A 207 1.48 7.77 -6.06
C ILE A 207 1.19 9.24 -5.83
N ASP A 208 1.30 9.73 -4.59
CA ASP A 208 0.85 11.06 -4.19
C ASP A 208 1.85 12.20 -4.51
N ASP A 209 3.12 11.86 -4.75
CA ASP A 209 4.16 12.86 -5.00
C ASP A 209 4.92 12.58 -6.31
N PHE A 210 4.68 13.39 -7.33
CA PHE A 210 5.35 13.24 -8.62
C PHE A 210 6.86 13.51 -8.56
N SER A 211 7.35 14.26 -7.58
CA SER A 211 8.79 14.52 -7.41
C SER A 211 9.59 13.26 -7.04
N LEU A 212 8.92 12.24 -6.51
CA LEU A 212 9.51 10.96 -6.13
C LEU A 212 9.72 9.98 -7.30
N SER A 213 9.97 10.53 -8.50
CA SER A 213 10.10 9.75 -9.74
C SER A 213 11.28 8.79 -9.69
N LEU A 214 12.43 9.27 -9.20
CA LEU A 214 13.61 8.43 -9.03
C LEU A 214 13.34 7.27 -8.05
N GLN A 215 12.69 7.56 -6.92
CA GLN A 215 12.39 6.57 -5.90
C GLN A 215 11.46 5.49 -6.45
N ARG A 216 10.47 5.85 -7.28
CA ARG A 216 9.63 4.86 -7.98
C ARG A 216 10.44 3.99 -8.93
N VAL A 217 11.37 4.57 -9.69
CA VAL A 217 12.25 3.82 -10.59
C VAL A 217 13.14 2.85 -9.80
N GLU A 218 13.86 3.34 -8.79
CA GLU A 218 14.75 2.52 -7.95
C GLU A 218 13.99 1.43 -7.19
N LEU A 219 12.82 1.75 -6.64
CA LEU A 219 11.97 0.76 -5.97
C LEU A 219 11.50 -0.32 -6.94
N THR A 220 11.18 0.04 -8.18
CA THR A 220 10.76 -0.94 -9.21
C THR A 220 11.87 -1.92 -9.54
N LYS A 221 13.13 -1.48 -9.54
CA LYS A 221 14.27 -2.40 -9.71
C LYS A 221 14.33 -3.44 -8.60
N SER A 222 14.14 -3.03 -7.35
CA SER A 222 14.05 -3.95 -6.21
C SER A 222 12.85 -4.91 -6.35
N THR A 223 11.67 -4.38 -6.66
CA THR A 223 10.45 -5.19 -6.90
C THR A 223 10.65 -6.23 -7.99
N ALA A 224 11.31 -5.88 -9.10
CA ALA A 224 11.60 -6.80 -10.19
C ALA A 224 12.47 -7.98 -9.73
N PHE A 225 13.51 -7.72 -8.92
CA PHE A 225 14.34 -8.79 -8.37
C PHE A 225 13.61 -9.65 -7.34
N ILE A 226 12.71 -9.07 -6.52
CA ILE A 226 11.89 -9.86 -5.58
C ILE A 226 11.08 -10.90 -6.36
N TYR A 227 10.36 -10.49 -7.42
CA TYR A 227 9.57 -11.40 -8.25
C TYR A 227 10.43 -12.40 -9.04
N LEU A 228 11.59 -11.95 -9.56
CA LEU A 228 12.50 -12.82 -10.30
C LEU A 228 13.05 -13.94 -9.41
N ILE A 229 13.45 -13.59 -8.18
CA ILE A 229 14.02 -14.55 -7.22
C ILE A 229 12.93 -15.46 -6.67
N ASP A 230 11.74 -14.93 -6.37
CA ASP A 230 10.54 -15.71 -6.02
C ASP A 230 10.27 -16.83 -7.03
N ASP A 231 10.23 -16.51 -8.34
CA ASP A 231 10.05 -17.51 -9.40
C ASP A 231 11.20 -18.53 -9.48
N ILE A 232 12.43 -18.12 -9.16
CA ILE A 232 13.57 -19.05 -9.09
C ILE A 232 13.36 -20.04 -7.94
N PHE A 233 12.91 -19.59 -6.77
CA PHE A 233 12.69 -20.44 -5.60
C PHE A 233 11.47 -21.37 -5.75
N ASP A 234 10.42 -20.90 -6.43
CA ASP A 234 9.15 -21.62 -6.53
C ASP A 234 9.07 -22.58 -7.73
N VAL A 235 9.68 -22.22 -8.86
CA VAL A 235 9.41 -22.89 -10.14
C VAL A 235 10.65 -23.55 -10.74
N VAL A 236 11.83 -22.95 -10.57
CA VAL A 236 13.00 -23.31 -11.38
C VAL A 236 14.06 -24.08 -10.58
N GLY A 237 14.44 -23.58 -9.41
CA GLY A 237 15.62 -24.04 -8.69
C GLY A 237 15.40 -25.34 -7.94
N THR A 238 16.41 -26.20 -7.96
CA THR A 238 16.47 -27.35 -7.06
C THR A 238 16.91 -26.91 -5.66
N LEU A 239 16.53 -27.64 -4.61
CA LEU A 239 16.83 -27.23 -3.23
C LEU A 239 18.34 -26.99 -2.96
N ASP A 240 19.21 -27.77 -3.60
CA ASP A 240 20.66 -27.64 -3.46
C ASP A 240 21.14 -26.34 -4.13
N GLU A 241 20.65 -26.03 -5.33
CA GLU A 241 20.94 -24.77 -6.03
C GLU A 241 20.42 -23.56 -5.25
N LEU A 242 19.20 -23.65 -4.70
CA LEU A 242 18.61 -22.59 -3.86
C LEU A 242 19.43 -22.36 -2.60
N THR A 243 19.98 -23.42 -1.99
CA THR A 243 20.84 -23.30 -0.81
C THR A 243 22.13 -22.54 -1.17
N ILE A 244 22.79 -22.89 -2.28
CA ILE A 244 24.00 -22.21 -2.73
C ILE A 244 23.70 -20.74 -3.10
N PHE A 245 22.55 -20.47 -3.73
CA PHE A 245 22.11 -19.10 -4.03
C PHE A 245 21.90 -18.28 -2.76
N THR A 246 21.20 -18.82 -1.76
CA THR A 246 20.99 -18.14 -0.47
C THR A 246 22.32 -17.87 0.24
N GLU A 247 23.26 -18.81 0.21
CA GLU A 247 24.61 -18.60 0.76
C GLU A 247 25.38 -17.49 0.03
N ALA A 248 25.27 -17.42 -1.30
CA ALA A 248 25.88 -16.35 -2.08
C ALA A 248 25.28 -14.98 -1.73
N VAL A 249 23.97 -14.88 -1.55
CA VAL A 249 23.29 -13.65 -1.09
C VAL A 249 23.72 -13.29 0.33
N ASN A 250 23.84 -14.25 1.24
CA ASN A 250 24.30 -14.01 2.60
C ASN A 250 25.75 -13.48 2.66
N LYS A 251 26.63 -13.94 1.76
CA LYS A 251 28.01 -13.45 1.65
C LYS A 251 28.10 -12.07 0.98
N TRP A 252 27.27 -11.84 -0.03
CA TRP A 252 27.23 -10.58 -0.80
C TRP A 252 28.58 -10.22 -1.45
N GLU A 253 29.23 -11.18 -2.09
CA GLU A 253 30.55 -11.04 -2.73
C GLU A 253 30.50 -11.43 -4.20
N TYR A 254 31.14 -10.64 -5.07
CA TYR A 254 31.20 -10.94 -6.51
C TYR A 254 31.79 -12.31 -6.83
N GLY A 255 32.75 -12.80 -6.02
CA GLY A 255 33.38 -14.11 -6.20
C GLY A 255 32.44 -15.29 -5.93
N ALA A 256 31.33 -15.09 -5.20
CA ALA A 256 30.37 -16.15 -4.94
C ALA A 256 29.65 -16.65 -6.20
N VAL A 257 29.69 -15.87 -7.29
CA VAL A 257 29.08 -16.21 -8.58
C VAL A 257 29.63 -17.49 -9.19
N ASP A 258 30.90 -17.84 -8.92
CA ASP A 258 31.54 -19.00 -9.53
C ASP A 258 30.98 -20.33 -9.01
N MET A 259 30.34 -20.30 -7.83
CA MET A 259 29.67 -21.45 -7.22
C MET A 259 28.22 -21.63 -7.72
N LEU A 260 27.65 -20.64 -8.40
CA LEU A 260 26.24 -20.68 -8.82
C LEU A 260 26.07 -21.43 -10.14
N PRO A 261 24.90 -22.05 -10.38
CA PRO A 261 24.51 -22.53 -11.71
C PRO A 261 24.50 -21.40 -12.74
N ASP A 262 24.82 -21.70 -13.99
CA ASP A 262 24.99 -20.69 -15.05
C ASP A 262 23.77 -19.76 -15.22
N TYR A 263 22.55 -20.29 -15.06
CA TYR A 263 21.32 -19.51 -15.18
C TYR A 263 21.13 -18.51 -14.02
N MET A 264 21.67 -18.80 -12.83
CA MET A 264 21.59 -17.93 -11.64
C MET A 264 22.69 -16.87 -11.61
N LYS A 265 23.85 -17.12 -12.27
CA LYS A 265 25.01 -16.23 -12.23
C LYS A 265 24.67 -14.81 -12.67
N MET A 266 23.93 -14.67 -13.76
CA MET A 266 23.51 -13.38 -14.28
C MET A 266 22.54 -12.67 -13.33
N CYS A 267 21.58 -13.40 -12.77
CA CYS A 267 20.64 -12.85 -11.79
C CYS A 267 21.36 -12.32 -10.55
N TYR A 268 22.30 -13.09 -10.00
CA TYR A 268 23.05 -12.71 -8.82
C TYR A 268 23.93 -11.47 -9.05
N ARG A 269 24.69 -11.43 -10.16
CA ARG A 269 25.49 -10.24 -10.51
C ARG A 269 24.62 -9.01 -10.69
N ALA A 270 23.53 -9.14 -11.45
CA ALA A 270 22.61 -8.03 -11.68
C ALA A 270 21.97 -7.51 -10.39
N LEU A 271 21.65 -8.40 -9.44
CA LEU A 271 21.17 -8.03 -8.11
C LEU A 271 22.23 -7.22 -7.34
N LEU A 272 23.45 -7.74 -7.24
CA LEU A 272 24.55 -7.07 -6.55
C LEU A 272 24.79 -5.67 -7.11
N ASP A 273 24.93 -5.57 -8.43
CA ASP A 273 25.19 -4.30 -9.11
C ASP A 273 24.06 -3.32 -8.84
N THR A 274 22.81 -3.72 -9.07
CA THR A 274 21.64 -2.85 -8.87
C THR A 274 21.53 -2.31 -7.44
N ILE A 275 21.70 -3.17 -6.44
CA ILE A 275 21.53 -2.77 -5.03
C ILE A 275 22.74 -1.98 -4.51
N ASN A 276 23.95 -2.33 -4.95
CA ASN A 276 25.14 -1.53 -4.65
C ASN A 276 25.03 -0.14 -5.29
N ASP A 277 24.52 -0.04 -6.52
CA ASP A 277 24.30 1.22 -7.23
C ASP A 277 23.28 2.09 -6.51
N MET A 278 22.17 1.49 -6.08
CA MET A 278 21.15 2.16 -5.26
C MET A 278 21.75 2.73 -3.97
N GLY A 279 22.55 1.94 -3.24
CA GLY A 279 23.24 2.40 -2.03
C GLY A 279 24.16 3.60 -2.30
N ARG A 280 24.88 3.59 -3.43
CA ARG A 280 25.74 4.71 -3.84
C ARG A 280 24.93 5.96 -4.20
N GLU A 281 23.81 5.82 -4.89
CA GLU A 281 22.95 6.95 -5.26
C GLU A 281 22.34 7.61 -4.02
N ILE A 282 21.88 6.80 -3.07
CA ILE A 282 21.36 7.29 -1.79
C ILE A 282 22.45 8.02 -1.00
N TYR A 283 23.65 7.45 -0.90
CA TYR A 283 24.78 8.08 -0.21
C TYR A 283 25.14 9.44 -0.81
N LYS A 284 25.18 9.55 -2.14
CA LYS A 284 25.45 10.83 -2.83
C LYS A 284 24.43 11.91 -2.50
N ARG A 285 23.16 11.56 -2.31
CA ARG A 285 22.07 12.53 -2.08
C ARG A 285 21.86 12.88 -0.61
N HIS A 286 22.06 11.91 0.28
CA HIS A 286 21.64 12.01 1.68
C HIS A 286 22.80 11.86 2.66
N GLY A 287 24.01 11.57 2.18
CA GLY A 287 25.19 11.39 3.02
C GLY A 287 25.19 10.11 3.87
N HIS A 288 24.13 9.31 3.79
CA HIS A 288 23.98 8.04 4.51
C HIS A 288 23.97 6.87 3.54
N ASN A 289 24.85 5.89 3.76
CA ASN A 289 24.91 4.69 2.93
C ASN A 289 24.09 3.56 3.57
N PRO A 290 22.95 3.15 2.97
CA PRO A 290 22.08 2.12 3.55
C PRO A 290 22.51 0.70 3.21
N ILE A 291 23.68 0.51 2.57
CA ILE A 291 24.00 -0.77 1.92
C ILE A 291 23.96 -1.96 2.88
N ASP A 292 24.43 -1.82 4.11
CA ASP A 292 24.43 -2.93 5.07
C ASP A 292 23.00 -3.34 5.47
N SER A 293 22.09 -2.36 5.57
CA SER A 293 20.67 -2.62 5.79
C SER A 293 20.04 -3.32 4.58
N LEU A 294 20.36 -2.88 3.36
CA LEU A 294 19.88 -3.51 2.13
C LEU A 294 20.35 -4.96 2.02
N LYS A 295 21.64 -5.22 2.25
CA LYS A 295 22.23 -6.58 2.28
C LYS A 295 21.49 -7.47 3.26
N GLN A 296 21.29 -6.99 4.49
CA GLN A 296 20.60 -7.74 5.53
C GLN A 296 19.15 -8.08 5.13
N SER A 297 18.44 -7.15 4.46
CA SER A 297 17.09 -7.42 3.96
C SER A 297 17.05 -8.46 2.85
N TRP A 298 17.97 -8.41 1.88
CA TRP A 298 18.04 -9.41 0.82
C TRP A 298 18.42 -10.80 1.36
N ALA A 299 19.37 -10.85 2.30
CA ALA A 299 19.69 -12.06 3.05
C ALA A 299 18.45 -12.61 3.76
N SER A 300 17.73 -11.78 4.52
CA SER A 300 16.52 -12.19 5.25
C SER A 300 15.43 -12.71 4.32
N LEU A 301 15.23 -12.09 3.15
CA LEU A 301 14.29 -12.55 2.14
C LEU A 301 14.67 -13.93 1.59
N CYS A 302 15.92 -14.09 1.11
CA CYS A 302 16.36 -15.36 0.52
C CYS A 302 16.45 -16.51 1.53
N ASN A 303 16.74 -16.21 2.80
CA ASN A 303 16.67 -17.20 3.87
C ASN A 303 15.22 -17.65 4.10
N ALA A 304 14.25 -16.72 4.09
CA ALA A 304 12.84 -17.05 4.25
C ALA A 304 12.30 -17.88 3.07
N TYR A 305 12.61 -17.50 1.83
CA TYR A 305 12.27 -18.30 0.65
C TYR A 305 12.88 -19.71 0.70
N LEU A 306 14.11 -19.85 1.20
CA LEU A 306 14.72 -21.18 1.37
C LEU A 306 13.97 -22.03 2.40
N VAL A 307 13.51 -21.42 3.51
CA VAL A 307 12.68 -22.14 4.49
C VAL A 307 11.36 -22.57 3.85
N GLU A 308 10.70 -21.69 3.11
CA GLU A 308 9.47 -22.00 2.38
C GLU A 308 9.66 -23.18 1.42
N ALA A 309 10.69 -23.14 0.57
CA ALA A 309 11.00 -24.23 -0.36
C ALA A 309 11.26 -25.57 0.35
N LYS A 310 11.96 -25.55 1.50
CA LYS A 310 12.16 -26.75 2.34
C LYS A 310 10.83 -27.28 2.89
N MET A 311 9.95 -26.39 3.34
CA MET A 311 8.64 -26.76 3.90
C MET A 311 7.73 -27.35 2.84
N VAL A 312 7.65 -26.73 1.65
CA VAL A 312 6.86 -27.25 0.52
C VAL A 312 7.34 -28.65 0.14
N ARG A 313 8.65 -28.86 0.02
CA ARG A 313 9.22 -30.19 -0.27
C ARG A 313 8.87 -31.22 0.81
N LEU A 314 8.99 -30.85 2.09
CA LEU A 314 8.63 -31.74 3.19
C LEU A 314 7.13 -32.09 3.18
N TRP A 315 6.27 -31.11 2.90
CA TRP A 315 4.82 -31.30 2.80
C TRP A 315 4.47 -32.28 1.68
N VAL A 316 5.05 -32.12 0.49
CA VAL A 316 4.87 -33.04 -0.64
C VAL A 316 5.31 -34.46 -0.29
N LEU A 317 6.41 -34.63 0.44
CA LEU A 317 6.95 -35.94 0.80
C LEU A 317 6.19 -36.65 1.94
N THR A 318 5.65 -35.90 2.89
CA THR A 318 5.10 -36.45 4.15
C THR A 318 3.58 -36.36 4.26
N ASN A 319 2.93 -35.59 3.39
CA ASN A 319 1.49 -35.28 3.43
C ASN A 319 1.02 -34.75 4.80
N SER A 320 1.93 -34.11 5.56
CA SER A 320 1.71 -33.67 6.94
C SER A 320 1.49 -32.15 7.01
N ARG A 321 0.34 -31.73 7.58
CA ARG A 321 0.01 -30.30 7.81
C ARG A 321 0.78 -29.64 8.97
N HIS A 322 1.65 -30.38 9.68
CA HIS A 322 2.35 -29.85 10.86
C HIS A 322 3.37 -28.74 10.55
N ALA A 323 3.66 -28.45 9.28
CA ALA A 323 4.55 -27.36 8.86
C ALA A 323 3.95 -25.95 8.96
N PHE A 324 2.63 -25.79 9.14
CA PHE A 324 1.95 -24.49 9.11
C PHE A 324 2.24 -23.57 10.31
N GLY A 325 2.56 -24.11 11.49
CA GLY A 325 2.78 -23.29 12.70
C GLY A 325 4.08 -22.47 12.68
N LYS A 326 5.06 -22.85 11.84
CA LYS A 326 6.33 -22.12 11.69
C LYS A 326 6.24 -20.99 10.65
N TRP A 327 5.17 -20.99 9.84
CA TRP A 327 4.95 -20.10 8.70
C TRP A 327 4.56 -18.66 9.10
N GLU A 328 3.81 -18.48 10.20
CA GLU A 328 3.34 -17.14 10.63
C GLU A 328 4.48 -16.20 11.06
N GLY A 329 5.59 -16.73 11.57
CA GLY A 329 6.75 -15.91 12.00
C GLY A 329 7.59 -15.35 10.86
N GLU A 330 7.61 -16.03 9.70
CA GLU A 330 8.47 -15.68 8.55
C GLU A 330 7.72 -14.87 7.47
N TYR A 331 6.39 -14.80 7.54
CA TYR A 331 5.52 -14.18 6.54
C TYR A 331 5.89 -12.72 6.19
N ARG A 332 6.30 -11.92 7.18
CA ARG A 332 6.75 -10.53 6.95
C ARG A 332 8.03 -10.43 6.12
N SER A 333 8.87 -11.46 6.16
CA SER A 333 10.10 -11.53 5.36
C SER A 333 9.79 -12.05 3.95
N ILE A 334 8.92 -13.07 3.83
CA ILE A 334 8.54 -13.72 2.56
C ILE A 334 7.87 -12.74 1.60
N CYS A 335 7.02 -11.81 2.08
CA CYS A 335 6.30 -10.90 1.18
C CYS A 335 7.18 -9.84 0.48
N GLY A 336 8.50 -9.83 0.70
CA GLY A 336 9.42 -8.86 0.09
C GLY A 336 9.30 -7.44 0.64
N ALA A 337 8.46 -7.21 1.66
CA ALA A 337 8.25 -5.88 2.23
C ALA A 337 9.53 -5.30 2.84
N GLY A 338 10.39 -6.14 3.44
CA GLY A 338 11.67 -5.71 4.04
C GLY A 338 12.59 -4.96 3.06
N PRO A 339 13.03 -5.60 1.96
CA PRO A 339 13.81 -4.93 0.92
C PRO A 339 13.13 -3.66 0.37
N LEU A 340 11.81 -3.67 0.13
CA LEU A 340 11.09 -2.50 -0.37
C LEU A 340 11.09 -1.33 0.63
N ILE A 341 10.82 -1.62 1.89
CA ILE A 341 10.81 -0.65 3.00
C ILE A 341 12.22 -0.07 3.21
N LEU A 342 13.26 -0.89 3.23
CA LEU A 342 14.62 -0.40 3.44
C LEU A 342 15.20 0.31 2.20
N SER A 343 14.74 0.00 1.00
CA SER A 343 15.04 0.81 -0.20
C SER A 343 14.37 2.19 -0.14
N LEU A 344 13.27 2.35 0.61
CA LEU A 344 12.58 3.63 0.82
C LEU A 344 13.06 4.42 2.04
N ARG A 345 13.56 3.73 3.07
CA ARG A 345 13.99 4.31 4.36
C ARG A 345 14.98 5.48 4.31
N PRO A 346 15.95 5.47 3.41
CA PRO A 346 16.97 6.51 3.35
C PRO A 346 16.51 7.79 2.63
N TRP A 347 15.36 7.74 1.94
CA TRP A 347 14.85 8.89 1.20
C TRP A 347 14.09 9.83 2.15
N PRO A 348 14.31 11.15 2.07
CA PRO A 348 13.59 12.11 2.90
C PRO A 348 12.11 12.01 2.58
N ASN A 349 11.30 12.04 3.64
CA ASN A 349 9.85 11.79 3.73
C ASN A 349 9.52 10.37 4.26
N GLN A 350 9.56 10.22 5.59
CA GLN A 350 9.18 9.02 6.36
C GLN A 350 7.68 8.64 6.28
N TRP A 351 6.90 9.22 5.37
CA TRP A 351 5.45 9.05 5.29
C TRP A 351 5.01 7.60 5.00
N TRP A 352 5.82 6.82 4.30
CA TRP A 352 5.53 5.44 3.92
C TRP A 352 5.60 4.44 5.09
N TYR A 353 6.23 4.80 6.24
CA TYR A 353 6.30 3.92 7.42
C TYR A 353 4.90 3.64 8.01
N ASN A 354 3.96 4.58 7.86
CA ASN A 354 2.61 4.50 8.45
C ASN A 354 1.56 3.87 7.51
N GLN A 355 1.93 3.52 6.28
CA GLN A 355 1.06 2.82 5.32
C GLN A 355 1.23 1.29 5.39
N PHE A 356 2.37 0.82 5.93
CA PHE A 356 2.74 -0.60 5.95
C PHE A 356 3.06 -1.16 7.37
N ALA A 357 2.98 -0.32 8.41
CA ALA A 357 3.00 -0.74 9.81
C ALA A 357 1.57 -0.83 10.35
#